data_AF-A0A3M1XPR4-F1
#
_entry.id   AF-A0A3M1XPR4-F1
#
_cell.length_a   1.000
_cell.length_b   1.000
_cell.length_c   1.000
_cell.angle_alpha   90.00
_cell.angle_beta   90.00
_cell.angle_gamma   90.00
#
_symmetry.space_group_name_H-M   'P 1'
#
loop_
_entity.id
_entity.type
_entity.pdbx_description
1 polymer ?
#
loop_
_entity_poly.entity_id
_entity_poly.type
_entity_poly.pdbx_seq_one_letter_code
_entity_poly.pdbx_strand_id
1 'polypeptide(L)'
;MSLKARWAKLSRLEKIVIIATVNSVVIFLGFMLMDKAPNRDFLVPQGYEGWVCIRYEVPEAPPLPELDGVQQLRIPASGYLETSTALTVGWRRDRYFWYDQAGQTPIPPSVDMGEE
;
A
#
# COMPACT_ATOMS: atom_id res chain seq x y z
N MET A 1 19.09 13.90 42.46
CA MET A 1 20.41 13.61 41.84
C MET A 1 20.33 13.95 40.35
N SER A 2 21.20 14.84 39.85
CA SER A 2 21.12 15.38 38.48
C SER A 2 21.40 14.34 37.39
N LEU A 3 20.68 14.40 36.26
CA LEU A 3 20.85 13.50 35.11
C LEU A 3 22.29 13.53 34.56
N LYS A 4 22.92 14.72 34.58
CA LYS A 4 24.33 14.90 34.19
C LYS A 4 25.28 14.12 35.10
N ALA A 5 25.00 14.09 36.41
CA ALA A 5 25.81 13.38 37.39
C ALA A 5 25.68 11.85 37.24
N ARG A 6 24.52 11.36 36.81
CA ARG A 6 24.31 9.94 36.48
C ARG A 6 25.03 9.55 35.18
N TRP A 7 24.97 10.41 34.16
CA TRP A 7 25.65 10.19 32.88
C TRP A 7 27.17 10.15 32.99
N ALA A 8 27.74 11.02 33.83
CA ALA A 8 29.18 11.07 34.06
C ALA A 8 29.74 9.80 34.72
N LYS A 9 28.93 9.09 35.51
CA LYS A 9 29.32 7.86 36.24
C LYS A 9 29.22 6.58 35.41
N LEU A 10 28.59 6.61 34.24
CA LEU A 10 28.49 5.45 33.35
C LEU A 10 29.83 5.17 32.66
N SER A 11 30.18 3.89 32.58
CA SER A 11 31.29 3.38 31.79
C SER A 11 31.08 3.62 30.29
N ARG A 12 32.17 3.50 29.51
CA ARG A 12 32.10 3.65 28.05
C ARG A 12 31.14 2.65 27.42
N LEU A 13 31.07 1.43 27.95
CA LEU A 13 30.27 0.34 27.39
C LEU A 13 28.77 0.55 27.66
N GLU A 14 28.39 0.97 28.87
CA GLU A 14 27.00 1.29 29.20
C GLU A 14 26.46 2.45 28.34
N LYS A 15 27.30 3.45 28.04
CA LYS A 15 26.93 4.56 27.16
C LYS A 15 26.68 4.09 25.72
N ILE A 16 27.53 3.20 25.20
CA ILE A 16 27.37 2.62 23.85
C ILE A 16 26.06 1.84 23.78
N VAL A 17 25.77 1.00 24.78
CA VAL A 17 24.53 0.21 24.83
C VAL A 17 23.30 1.12 24.87
N ILE A 18 23.30 2.16 25.71
CA ILE A 18 22.17 3.10 25.79
C ILE A 18 21.94 3.81 24.45
N ILE A 19 23.00 4.30 23.81
CA ILE A 19 22.91 4.99 22.51
C ILE A 19 22.41 4.03 21.42
N ALA A 20 22.94 2.80 21.38
CA ALA A 20 22.50 1.79 20.43
C ALA A 20 21.02 1.45 20.61
N THR A 21 20.57 1.23 21.85
CA THR A 21 19.16 0.93 22.14
C THR A 21 18.24 2.09 21.73
N VAL A 22 18.62 3.33 22.04
CA VAL A 22 17.83 4.50 21.63
C VAL A 22 17.76 4.60 20.09
N ASN A 23 18.87 4.40 19.39
CA ASN A 23 18.86 4.40 17.91
C ASN A 23 17.99 3.28 17.34
N SER A 24 18.10 2.05 17.87
CA SER A 24 17.26 0.93 17.43
C SER A 24 15.77 1.21 17.64
N VAL A 25 15.38 1.82 18.76
CA VAL A 25 13.99 2.19 19.02
C VAL A 25 13.50 3.26 18.04
N VAL A 26 14.32 4.28 17.74
CA VAL A 26 13.97 5.32 16.76
C VAL A 26 13.82 4.75 15.36
N ILE A 27 14.74 3.88 14.92
CA ILE A 27 14.68 3.21 13.62
C ILE A 27 13.42 2.32 13.54
N PHE A 28 13.16 1.53 14.59
CA PHE A 28 11.99 0.64 14.64
C PHE A 28 10.67 1.42 14.60
N LEU A 29 10.56 2.53 15.35
CA LEU A 29 9.41 3.42 15.29
C LEU A 29 9.25 4.05 13.91
N GLY A 30 10.35 4.46 13.27
CA GLY A 30 10.34 4.97 11.90
C GLY A 30 9.78 3.95 10.90
N PHE A 31 10.20 2.69 11.00
CA PHE A 31 9.67 1.60 10.17
C PHE A 31 8.18 1.32 10.44
N MET A 32 7.73 1.39 11.70
CA MET A 32 6.32 1.20 12.05
C MET A 32 5.42 2.34 11.55
N LEU A 33 5.96 3.55 11.38
CA LEU A 33 5.23 4.73 10.90
C LEU A 33 5.28 4.89 9.37
N MET A 34 5.90 3.97 8.63
CA MET A 34 5.82 3.98 7.16
C MET A 34 4.40 3.59 6.73
N ASP A 35 3.69 4.53 6.10
CA ASP A 35 2.35 4.31 5.57
C ASP A 35 2.35 3.16 4.56
N LYS A 36 1.47 2.18 4.81
CA LYS A 36 1.15 1.16 3.81
C LYS A 36 0.18 1.77 2.82
N ALA A 37 0.48 1.64 1.52
CA ALA A 37 -0.50 2.00 0.50
C ALA A 37 -1.73 1.08 0.65
N PRO A 38 -2.95 1.60 0.44
CA PRO A 38 -4.17 0.80 0.54
C PRO A 38 -4.14 -0.33 -0.49
N ASN A 39 -4.72 -1.46 -0.12
CA ASN A 39 -4.93 -2.57 -1.07
C ASN A 39 -5.92 -2.12 -2.16
N ARG A 40 -5.90 -2.83 -3.30
CA ARG A 40 -6.73 -2.49 -4.45
C ARG A 40 -7.43 -3.71 -5.02
N ASP A 41 -8.68 -3.54 -5.37
CA ASP A 41 -9.46 -4.48 -6.16
C ASP A 41 -9.77 -3.88 -7.52
N PHE A 42 -9.24 -4.51 -8.57
CA PHE A 42 -9.54 -4.18 -9.95
C PHE A 42 -10.75 -5.01 -10.38
N LEU A 43 -11.88 -4.33 -10.56
CA LEU A 43 -13.11 -4.95 -11.01
C LEU A 43 -13.22 -4.73 -12.52
N VAL A 44 -12.90 -5.76 -13.29
CA VAL A 44 -12.91 -5.76 -14.76
C VAL A 44 -14.25 -6.33 -15.25
N PRO A 45 -14.92 -5.72 -16.25
CA PRO A 45 -16.17 -6.27 -16.76
C PRO A 45 -15.97 -7.69 -17.31
N GLN A 46 -16.89 -8.60 -17.00
CA GLN A 46 -16.88 -9.97 -17.53
C GLN A 46 -16.71 -9.96 -19.06
N GLY A 47 -15.69 -10.68 -19.56
CA GLY A 47 -15.41 -10.80 -20.99
C GLY A 47 -14.74 -9.58 -21.63
N TYR A 48 -14.28 -8.61 -20.82
CA TYR A 48 -13.45 -7.52 -21.34
C TYR A 48 -12.09 -8.03 -21.79
N GLU A 49 -11.71 -7.68 -23.03
CA GLU A 49 -10.40 -7.96 -23.61
C GLU A 49 -9.77 -6.65 -24.11
N GLY A 50 -8.54 -6.37 -23.68
CA GLY A 50 -7.80 -5.19 -24.11
C GLY A 50 -7.09 -4.47 -22.97
N TRP A 51 -6.70 -3.22 -23.24
CA TRP A 51 -5.93 -2.39 -22.32
C TRP A 51 -6.82 -1.63 -21.34
N VAL A 52 -6.53 -1.82 -20.04
CA VAL A 52 -7.09 -0.97 -18.98
C VAL A 52 -6.17 0.23 -18.75
N CYS A 53 -6.75 1.44 -18.80
CA CYS A 53 -6.06 2.69 -18.51
C CYS A 53 -6.75 3.41 -17.36
N ILE A 54 -5.98 3.82 -16.36
CA ILE A 54 -6.49 4.56 -15.19
C ILE A 54 -5.77 5.90 -15.10
N ARG A 55 -6.53 6.99 -15.16
CA ARG A 55 -6.04 8.35 -14.93
C ARG A 55 -6.40 8.79 -13.52
N TYR A 56 -5.36 9.00 -12.71
CA TYR A 56 -5.48 9.50 -11.34
C TYR A 56 -5.44 11.03 -11.32
N GLU A 57 -5.82 11.61 -10.18
CA GLU A 57 -5.75 13.05 -9.91
C GLU A 57 -6.46 13.94 -10.94
N VAL A 58 -7.55 13.44 -11.52
CA VAL A 58 -8.43 14.22 -12.41
C VAL A 58 -9.43 15.00 -11.54
N PRO A 59 -9.36 16.36 -11.45
CA PRO A 59 -10.08 17.13 -10.42
C PRO A 59 -11.60 16.94 -10.38
N GLU A 60 -12.21 16.78 -11.55
CA GLU A 60 -13.68 16.64 -11.70
C GLU A 60 -14.15 15.18 -11.74
N ALA A 61 -13.22 14.22 -11.64
CA ALA A 61 -13.57 12.80 -11.67
C ALA A 61 -14.00 12.30 -10.27
N PRO A 62 -14.87 11.29 -10.19
CA PRO A 62 -15.25 10.68 -8.92
C PRO A 62 -14.02 10.10 -8.18
N PRO A 63 -13.94 10.24 -6.85
CA PRO A 63 -12.92 9.53 -6.07
C PRO A 63 -13.20 8.02 -6.09
N LEU A 64 -12.14 7.22 -5.97
CA LEU A 64 -12.28 5.77 -5.82
C LEU A 64 -13.02 5.44 -4.52
N PRO A 65 -14.07 4.61 -4.57
CA PRO A 65 -14.70 4.11 -3.37
C PRO A 65 -13.75 3.19 -2.60
N GLU A 66 -13.86 3.20 -1.28
CA GLU A 66 -13.12 2.33 -0.39
C GLU A 66 -14.09 1.43 0.37
N LEU A 67 -13.83 0.13 0.38
CA LEU A 67 -14.58 -0.85 1.14
C LEU A 67 -13.60 -1.62 2.02
N ASP A 68 -13.79 -1.57 3.34
CA ASP A 68 -12.94 -2.25 4.34
C ASP A 68 -11.43 -1.99 4.17
N GLY A 69 -11.05 -0.75 3.86
CA GLY A 69 -9.64 -0.39 3.65
C GLY A 69 -9.07 -0.78 2.28
N VAL A 70 -9.93 -1.20 1.34
CA VAL A 70 -9.54 -1.61 -0.01
C VAL A 70 -10.17 -0.67 -1.04
N GLN A 71 -9.33 -0.04 -1.85
CA GLN A 71 -9.77 0.80 -2.97
C GLN A 71 -10.39 -0.06 -4.07
N GLN A 72 -11.58 0.32 -4.52
CA GLN A 72 -12.34 -0.42 -5.52
C GLN A 72 -12.23 0.29 -6.88
N LEU A 73 -11.46 -0.29 -7.80
CA LEU A 73 -11.23 0.24 -9.15
C LEU A 73 -12.19 -0.45 -10.12
N ARG A 74 -13.40 0.09 -10.22
CA ARG A 74 -14.41 -0.41 -11.17
C ARG A 74 -14.12 0.08 -12.57
N ILE A 75 -13.59 -0.82 -13.40
CA ILE A 75 -13.20 -0.51 -14.78
C ILE A 75 -14.46 -0.44 -15.66
N PRO A 76 -14.72 0.67 -16.35
CA PRO A 76 -15.84 0.75 -17.30
C PRO A 76 -15.62 -0.19 -18.50
N ALA A 77 -16.70 -0.48 -19.24
CA ALA A 77 -16.62 -1.28 -20.47
C ALA A 77 -15.70 -0.69 -21.55
N SER A 78 -15.37 0.60 -21.48
CA SER A 78 -14.39 1.25 -22.35
C SER A 78 -12.94 0.85 -22.02
N GLY A 79 -12.66 0.36 -20.81
CA GLY A 79 -11.30 0.16 -20.29
C GLY A 79 -10.66 1.42 -19.70
N TYR A 80 -11.30 2.59 -19.77
CA TYR A 80 -10.76 3.86 -19.30
C TYR A 80 -11.47 4.32 -18.03
N LEU A 81 -10.74 4.37 -16.93
CA LEU A 81 -11.21 4.89 -15.64
C LEU A 81 -10.51 6.22 -15.32
N GLU A 82 -11.28 7.23 -14.96
CA GLU A 82 -10.74 8.48 -14.43
C GLU A 82 -11.15 8.64 -12.97
N THR A 83 -10.24 9.13 -12.13
CA THR A 83 -10.51 9.37 -10.71
C THR A 83 -9.75 10.58 -10.18
N SER A 84 -10.34 11.26 -9.20
CA SER A 84 -9.66 12.33 -8.44
C SER A 84 -8.77 11.80 -7.32
N THR A 85 -8.86 10.50 -6.99
CA THR A 85 -7.98 9.88 -5.98
C THR A 85 -6.52 9.95 -6.44
N ALA A 86 -5.63 10.30 -5.52
CA ALA A 86 -4.20 10.32 -5.77
C ALA A 86 -3.63 8.91 -5.94
N LEU A 87 -2.71 8.75 -6.89
CA LEU A 87 -1.97 7.51 -7.03
C LEU A 87 -0.97 7.40 -5.89
N THR A 88 -1.33 6.65 -4.85
CA THR A 88 -0.35 6.25 -3.82
C THR A 88 0.68 5.30 -4.43
N VAL A 89 1.95 5.44 -4.08
CA VAL A 89 3.06 4.51 -4.41
C VAL A 89 3.51 3.84 -3.12
N GLY A 90 3.81 2.54 -3.15
CA GLY A 90 4.12 1.76 -1.95
C GLY A 90 3.70 0.30 -2.05
N TRP A 91 4.19 -0.49 -1.10
CA TRP A 91 3.85 -1.90 -0.95
C TRP A 91 2.37 -2.07 -0.60
N ARG A 92 1.65 -2.79 -1.48
CA ARG A 92 0.23 -3.13 -1.31
C ARG A 92 -0.05 -4.46 -2.00
N ARG A 93 -1.24 -5.01 -1.76
CA ARG A 93 -1.78 -6.14 -2.53
C ARG A 93 -2.81 -5.64 -3.52
N ASP A 94 -2.60 -5.98 -4.79
CA ASP A 94 -3.56 -5.79 -5.87
C ASP A 94 -4.25 -7.12 -6.15
N ARG A 95 -5.58 -7.11 -6.26
CA ARG A 95 -6.41 -8.25 -6.61
C ARG A 95 -7.24 -7.93 -7.83
N TYR A 96 -7.51 -8.93 -8.65
CA TYR A 96 -8.21 -8.77 -9.92
C TYR A 96 -9.45 -9.64 -9.92
N PHE A 97 -10.57 -9.08 -10.33
CA PHE A 97 -11.87 -9.75 -10.37
C PHE A 97 -12.59 -9.44 -11.67
N TRP A 98 -13.24 -10.45 -12.24
CA TRP A 98 -14.34 -10.23 -13.17
C TRP A 98 -15.55 -9.76 -12.39
N TYR A 99 -16.31 -8.80 -12.92
CA TYR A 99 -17.60 -8.41 -12.36
C TYR A 99 -18.72 -8.43 -13.42
N ASP A 100 -19.91 -8.80 -12.96
CA ASP A 100 -21.15 -8.76 -13.71
C ASP A 100 -22.34 -8.40 -12.79
N GLN A 101 -23.57 -8.75 -13.18
CA GLN A 101 -24.76 -8.54 -12.34
C GLN A 101 -24.89 -9.57 -11.20
N ALA A 102 -24.24 -10.73 -11.32
CA ALA A 102 -24.29 -11.81 -10.34
C ALA A 102 -23.24 -11.63 -9.22
N GLY A 103 -22.15 -10.91 -9.48
CA GLY A 103 -21.18 -10.53 -8.46
C GLY A 103 -19.78 -10.35 -8.99
N GLN A 104 -18.79 -10.75 -8.18
CA GLN A 104 -17.37 -10.67 -8.48
C GLN A 104 -16.74 -12.08 -8.46
N THR A 105 -15.99 -12.43 -9.50
CA THR A 105 -15.26 -13.70 -9.59
C THR A 105 -13.76 -13.43 -9.71
N PRO A 106 -12.88 -14.06 -8.91
CA PRO A 106 -11.45 -13.78 -8.96
C PRO A 106 -10.85 -14.14 -10.32
N ILE A 107 -10.00 -13.25 -10.84
CA ILE A 107 -9.14 -13.51 -11.99
C ILE A 107 -7.89 -14.21 -11.44
N PRO A 108 -7.64 -15.48 -11.80
CA PRO A 108 -6.44 -16.15 -11.34
C PRO A 108 -5.21 -15.41 -11.88
N PRO A 109 -4.12 -15.33 -11.10
CA PRO A 109 -2.86 -14.83 -11.65
C PRO A 109 -2.51 -15.66 -12.88
N SER A 110 -1.96 -15.02 -13.91
CA SER A 110 -1.34 -15.76 -15.01
C SER A 110 -0.31 -16.70 -14.39
N VAL A 111 -0.46 -18.01 -14.62
CA VAL A 111 0.56 -18.97 -14.23
C VAL A 111 1.82 -18.59 -14.98
N ASP A 112 2.81 -18.08 -14.26
CA ASP A 112 4.13 -17.83 -14.82
C ASP A 112 4.75 -19.20 -15.11
N MET A 113 4.63 -19.64 -16.35
CA MET A 113 5.32 -20.82 -16.87
C MET A 113 6.77 -20.42 -17.15
N GLY A 114 7.62 -20.41 -16.12
CA GLY A 114 9.07 -20.50 -16.30
C GLY A 114 9.94 -19.62 -15.40
N GLU A 115 10.40 -20.19 -14.29
CA GLU A 115 11.82 -20.15 -13.94
C GLU A 115 12.28 -21.63 -13.86
N GLU A 116 12.96 -22.12 -14.89
CA GLU A 116 13.79 -23.35 -14.85
C GLU A 116 15.18 -23.04 -14.30
#